data_AF-A0A2N1HCX6-F1
#
_entry.id   AF-A0A2N1HCX6-F1
#
_cell.length_a   1.000
_cell.length_b   1.000
_cell.length_c   1.000
_cell.angle_alpha   90.00
_cell.angle_beta   90.00
_cell.angle_gamma   90.00
#
_symmetry.space_group_name_H-M   'P 1'
#
loop_
_entity.id
_entity.type
_entity.pdbx_description
1 polymer ?
#
loop_
_entity_poly.entity_id
_entity_poly.type
_entity_poly.pdbx_seq_one_letter_code
_entity_poly.pdbx_strand_id
1 'polypeptide(L)'
;MFFVSVITIVFVFISIYFFFRAEKLQRKLITQQRESSSTRKENKVLVESMTLVATREQEFAKERLKRLIAYAKANEHEQLLIHTELITPLINNYSIIFQECLKGKGRLKAISQKCFENQDSSAYKKFVAMLVTSNKQLKRYWSSDSLNGFLFLVEALLTVDGDCAHALVIDQKSSCLS
;
A
#
# COMPACT_ATOMS: atom_id res chain seq x y z
N MET A 1 40.37 -25.65 57.32
CA MET A 1 39.88 -24.32 57.74
C MET A 1 40.15 -23.27 56.65
N PHE A 2 41.40 -23.01 56.23
CA PHE A 2 41.72 -22.03 55.17
C PHE A 2 41.03 -22.27 53.82
N PHE A 3 41.00 -23.51 53.32
CA PHE A 3 40.39 -23.82 52.02
C PHE A 3 38.89 -23.49 51.98
N VAL A 4 38.17 -23.75 53.08
CA VAL A 4 36.74 -23.42 53.20
C VAL A 4 36.54 -21.90 53.19
N SER A 5 37.37 -21.13 53.90
CA SER A 5 37.31 -19.66 53.86
C SER A 5 37.55 -19.09 52.46
N VAL A 6 38.48 -19.64 51.68
CA VAL A 6 38.75 -19.17 50.30
C VAL A 6 37.53 -19.40 49.40
N ILE A 7 36.90 -20.58 49.50
CA ILE A 7 35.68 -20.89 48.73
C ILE A 7 34.54 -19.94 49.13
N THR A 8 34.37 -19.67 50.42
CA THR A 8 33.35 -18.72 50.91
C THR A 8 33.58 -17.31 50.35
N ILE A 9 34.82 -16.82 50.34
CA ILE A 9 35.15 -15.48 49.81
C ILE A 9 34.82 -15.40 48.32
N VAL A 10 35.24 -16.38 47.53
CA VAL A 10 34.95 -16.44 46.08
C VAL A 10 33.45 -16.48 45.82
N PHE A 11 32.71 -17.28 46.59
CA PHE A 11 31.25 -17.36 46.49
C PHE A 11 30.56 -16.02 46.77
N VAL A 12 31.02 -15.28 47.79
CA VAL A 12 30.49 -13.94 48.11
C VAL A 12 30.74 -12.97 46.95
N PHE A 13 31.95 -12.92 46.39
CA PHE A 13 32.26 -12.05 45.26
C PHE A 13 31.42 -12.39 44.01
N ILE A 14 31.27 -13.68 43.69
CA ILE A 14 30.44 -14.14 42.57
C ILE A 14 28.98 -13.74 42.80
N SER A 15 28.46 -13.93 44.01
CA SER A 15 27.07 -13.58 44.35
C SER A 15 26.81 -12.08 44.19
N ILE A 16 27.72 -11.24 44.68
CA ILE A 16 27.64 -9.78 44.51
C ILE A 16 27.69 -9.39 43.03
N TYR A 17 28.59 -9.99 42.25
CA TYR A 17 28.70 -9.73 40.81
C TYR A 17 27.40 -10.08 40.07
N PHE A 18 26.85 -11.28 40.32
CA PHE A 18 25.61 -11.71 39.68
C PHE A 18 24.41 -10.87 40.13
N PHE A 19 24.36 -10.43 41.38
CA PHE A 19 23.32 -9.52 41.87
C PHE A 19 23.31 -8.21 41.08
N PHE A 20 24.45 -7.51 40.99
CA PHE A 20 24.53 -6.27 40.21
C PHE A 20 24.28 -6.47 38.72
N ARG A 21 24.72 -7.61 38.16
CA ARG A 21 24.47 -7.94 36.76
C ARG A 21 22.98 -8.17 36.48
N ALA A 22 22.29 -8.89 37.36
CA ALA A 22 20.85 -9.11 37.26
C ALA A 22 20.08 -7.80 37.39
N GLU A 23 20.44 -6.95 38.34
CA GLU A 23 19.81 -5.64 38.53
C GLU A 23 19.97 -4.73 37.29
N LYS A 24 21.17 -4.67 36.71
CA LYS A 24 21.43 -3.94 35.46
C LYS A 24 20.60 -4.48 34.31
N LEU A 25 20.46 -5.80 34.20
CA LEU A 25 19.69 -6.43 33.14
C LEU A 25 18.18 -6.17 33.30
N GLN A 26 17.67 -6.26 34.53
CA GLN A 26 16.28 -5.96 34.85
C GLN A 26 15.94 -4.51 34.52
N ARG A 27 16.80 -3.56 34.90
CA ARG A 27 16.60 -2.14 34.54
C ARG A 27 16.59 -1.95 33.02
N LYS A 28 17.51 -2.58 32.29
CA LYS A 28 17.52 -2.53 30.82
C LYS A 28 16.23 -3.10 30.21
N LEU A 29 15.75 -4.23 30.71
CA LEU A 29 14.51 -4.84 30.24
C LEU A 29 13.30 -3.94 30.49
N ILE A 30 13.19 -3.35 31.68
CA ILE A 30 12.10 -2.43 32.03
C ILE A 30 12.13 -1.20 31.11
N THR A 31 13.31 -0.61 30.91
CA THR A 31 13.47 0.54 30.01
C THR A 31 13.10 0.16 28.58
N GLN A 32 13.61 -0.96 28.05
CA GLN A 32 13.32 -1.42 26.70
C GLN A 32 11.83 -1.76 26.51
N GLN A 33 11.19 -2.36 27.51
CA GLN A 33 9.76 -2.64 27.48
C GLN A 33 8.95 -1.34 27.46
N ARG A 34 9.33 -0.35 28.26
CA ARG A 34 8.70 0.98 28.26
C ARG A 34 8.87 1.65 26.90
N GLU A 35 10.08 1.68 26.36
CA GLU A 35 10.39 2.24 25.05
C GLU A 35 9.58 1.55 23.95
N SER A 36 9.60 0.21 23.89
CA SER A 36 8.81 -0.58 22.94
C SER A 36 7.30 -0.29 23.04
N SER A 37 6.78 -0.14 24.26
CA SER A 37 5.38 0.23 24.48
C SER A 37 5.06 1.64 24.00
N SER A 38 5.97 2.61 24.17
CA SER A 38 5.84 3.97 23.66
C SER A 38 5.85 3.97 22.13
N THR A 39 6.85 3.33 21.54
CA THR A 39 6.96 3.19 20.08
C THR A 39 5.72 2.54 19.49
N ARG A 40 5.15 1.52 20.14
CA ARG A 40 3.90 0.89 19.68
C ARG A 40 2.72 1.85 19.69
N LYS A 41 2.60 2.72 20.71
CA LYS A 41 1.55 3.74 20.78
C LYS A 41 1.72 4.78 19.68
N GLU A 42 2.94 5.28 19.49
CA GLU A 42 3.26 6.25 18.44
C GLU A 42 2.99 5.68 17.04
N ASN A 43 3.39 4.43 16.78
CA ASN A 43 3.13 3.75 15.52
C ASN A 43 1.62 3.57 15.28
N LYS A 44 0.85 3.24 16.32
CA LYS A 44 -0.62 3.13 16.22
C LYS A 44 -1.24 4.46 15.79
N VAL A 45 -0.86 5.57 16.43
CA VAL A 45 -1.36 6.91 16.07
C VAL A 45 -0.98 7.28 14.63
N LEU A 46 0.24 6.94 14.21
CA LEU A 46 0.69 7.16 12.84
C LEU A 46 -0.13 6.35 11.82
N VAL A 47 -0.37 5.07 12.09
CA VAL A 47 -1.20 4.20 11.23
C VAL A 47 -2.64 4.69 11.15
N GLU A 48 -3.22 5.13 12.27
CA GLU A 48 -4.58 5.71 12.30
C GLU A 48 -4.65 7.00 11.47
N SER A 49 -3.64 7.87 11.58
CA SER A 49 -3.54 9.10 10.79
C SER A 49 -3.43 8.79 9.29
N MET A 50 -2.60 7.81 8.90
CA MET A 50 -2.47 7.38 7.50
C MET A 50 -3.75 6.74 6.97
N THR A 51 -4.48 6.01 7.82
CA THR A 51 -5.78 5.42 7.47
C THR A 51 -6.83 6.50 7.19
N LEU A 52 -6.84 7.56 7.99
CA LEU A 52 -7.70 8.73 7.75
C LEU A 52 -7.37 9.38 6.40
N VAL A 53 -6.08 9.64 6.13
CA VAL A 53 -5.62 10.19 4.84
C VAL A 53 -6.07 9.30 3.68
N ALA A 54 -5.82 7.99 3.76
CA ALA A 54 -6.21 7.05 2.71
C ALA A 54 -7.72 7.02 2.47
N THR A 55 -8.54 7.22 3.51
CA THR A 55 -10.00 7.28 3.39
C THR A 55 -10.44 8.55 2.68
N ARG A 56 -9.82 9.69 2.98
CA ARG A 56 -10.10 10.97 2.28
C ARG A 56 -9.67 10.93 0.82
N GLU A 57 -8.48 10.41 0.54
CA GLU A 57 -8.00 10.23 -0.82
C GLU A 57 -8.91 9.29 -1.63
N GLN A 58 -9.43 8.24 -0.99
CA GLN A 58 -10.45 7.39 -1.61
C GLN A 58 -11.72 8.18 -1.96
N GLU A 59 -12.22 9.05 -1.07
CA GLU A 59 -13.39 9.89 -1.36
C GLU A 59 -13.13 10.78 -2.58
N PHE A 60 -11.97 11.44 -2.64
CA PHE A 60 -11.60 12.27 -3.78
C PHE A 60 -11.45 11.47 -5.08
N ALA A 61 -10.82 10.30 -5.02
CA ALA A 61 -10.67 9.41 -6.16
C ALA A 61 -12.02 8.92 -6.69
N LYS A 62 -12.97 8.59 -5.79
CA LYS A 62 -14.34 8.21 -6.16
C LYS A 62 -15.10 9.37 -6.82
N GLU A 63 -14.97 10.58 -6.30
CA GLU A 63 -15.61 11.76 -6.92
C GLU A 63 -15.03 12.06 -8.31
N ARG A 64 -13.71 11.93 -8.49
CA ARG A 64 -13.07 12.05 -9.82
C ARG A 64 -13.57 10.97 -10.78
N LEU A 65 -13.65 9.72 -10.33
CA LEU A 65 -14.20 8.63 -11.14
C LEU A 65 -15.65 8.88 -11.54
N LYS A 66 -16.50 9.36 -10.63
CA LYS A 66 -17.90 9.72 -10.95
C LYS A 66 -17.99 10.80 -12.02
N ARG A 67 -17.17 11.85 -11.92
CA ARG A 67 -17.11 12.91 -12.95
C ARG A 67 -16.66 12.34 -14.30
N LEU A 68 -15.69 11.43 -14.29
CA LEU A 68 -15.19 10.80 -15.49
C LEU A 68 -16.26 9.93 -16.17
N ILE A 69 -17.01 9.15 -15.39
CA ILE A 69 -18.14 8.36 -15.88
C ILE A 69 -19.22 9.27 -16.45
N ALA A 70 -19.58 10.36 -15.75
CA ALA A 70 -20.59 11.31 -16.22
C ALA A 70 -20.18 11.96 -17.55
N TYR A 71 -18.92 12.36 -17.68
CA TYR A 71 -18.36 12.87 -18.93
C TYR A 71 -18.41 11.84 -20.05
N ALA A 72 -18.00 10.59 -19.79
CA ALA A 72 -18.01 9.53 -20.78
C ALA A 72 -19.43 9.22 -21.27
N LYS A 73 -20.43 9.23 -20.38
CA LYS A 73 -21.85 9.06 -20.74
C LYS A 73 -22.39 10.23 -21.57
N ALA A 74 -22.09 11.46 -21.18
CA ALA A 74 -22.58 12.65 -21.87
C ALA A 74 -22.04 12.79 -23.30
N ASN A 75 -20.84 12.26 -23.56
CA ASN A 75 -20.18 12.31 -24.87
C ASN A 75 -20.21 10.96 -25.61
N GLU A 76 -20.99 9.98 -25.13
CA GLU A 76 -21.11 8.64 -25.72
C GLU A 76 -19.75 7.94 -25.96
N HIS A 77 -18.77 8.20 -25.10
CA HIS A 77 -17.40 7.71 -25.27
C HIS A 77 -17.24 6.29 -24.70
N GLU A 78 -17.65 5.29 -25.48
CA GLU A 78 -17.72 3.88 -25.06
C GLU A 78 -16.39 3.35 -24.49
N GLN A 79 -15.26 3.65 -25.13
CA GLN A 79 -13.94 3.21 -24.65
C GLN A 79 -13.59 3.78 -23.26
N LEU A 80 -14.03 5.01 -22.97
CA LEU A 80 -13.78 5.64 -21.69
C LEU A 80 -14.68 5.05 -20.60
N LEU A 81 -15.90 4.65 -20.97
CA LEU A 81 -16.78 3.88 -20.09
C LEU A 81 -16.15 2.54 -19.70
N ILE A 82 -15.69 1.76 -20.68
CA ILE A 82 -14.99 0.49 -20.44
C ILE A 82 -13.78 0.72 -19.53
N HIS A 83 -12.98 1.76 -19.79
CA HIS A 83 -11.85 2.11 -18.93
C HIS A 83 -12.29 2.41 -17.49
N THR A 84 -13.34 3.22 -17.29
CA THR A 84 -13.85 3.54 -15.96
C THR A 84 -14.37 2.31 -15.22
N GLU A 85 -15.00 1.37 -15.91
CA GLU A 85 -15.45 0.10 -15.32
C GLU A 85 -14.27 -0.74 -14.85
N LEU A 86 -13.20 -0.85 -15.65
CA LEU A 86 -12.01 -1.62 -15.31
C LEU A 86 -11.26 -1.07 -14.08
N ILE A 87 -11.24 0.25 -13.88
CA ILE A 87 -10.53 0.86 -12.74
C ILE A 87 -11.42 0.98 -11.49
N THR A 88 -12.74 0.86 -11.62
CA THR A 88 -13.70 1.01 -10.52
C THR A 88 -13.37 0.15 -9.28
N PRO A 89 -13.02 -1.15 -9.41
CA PRO A 89 -12.71 -1.98 -8.25
C PRO A 89 -11.47 -1.51 -7.50
N LEU A 90 -10.48 -0.97 -8.23
CA LEU A 90 -9.26 -0.40 -7.65
C LEU A 90 -9.58 0.85 -6.82
N ILE A 91 -10.37 1.78 -7.39
CA ILE A 91 -10.74 3.04 -6.73
C ILE A 91 -11.66 2.78 -5.53
N ASN A 92 -12.60 1.84 -5.66
CA ASN A 92 -13.54 1.52 -4.58
C ASN A 92 -12.86 0.93 -3.34
N ASN A 93 -11.71 0.28 -3.52
CA ASN A 93 -10.91 -0.35 -2.48
C ASN A 93 -9.61 0.42 -2.18
N TYR A 94 -9.52 1.69 -2.57
CA TYR A 94 -8.28 2.48 -2.46
C TYR A 94 -7.69 2.44 -1.05
N SER A 95 -8.50 2.65 0.00
CA SER A 95 -8.00 2.74 1.37
C SER A 95 -7.45 1.40 1.87
N ILE A 96 -8.05 0.29 1.44
CA ILE A 96 -7.60 -1.07 1.75
C ILE A 96 -6.25 -1.35 1.07
N ILE A 97 -6.15 -1.02 -0.23
CA ILE A 97 -4.92 -1.21 -1.01
C ILE A 97 -3.79 -0.36 -0.43
N PHE A 98 -4.07 0.91 -0.10
CA PHE A 98 -3.13 1.83 0.53
C PHE A 98 -2.60 1.27 1.85
N GLN A 99 -3.49 0.83 2.74
CA GLN A 99 -3.12 0.28 4.05
C GLN A 99 -2.31 -1.01 3.93
N GLU A 100 -2.62 -1.89 2.97
CA GLU A 100 -1.79 -3.06 2.73
C GLU A 100 -0.40 -2.68 2.21
N CYS A 101 -0.31 -1.67 1.33
CA CYS A 101 0.97 -1.19 0.82
C CYS A 101 1.84 -0.52 1.90
N LEU A 102 1.25 0.02 2.98
CA LEU A 102 2.01 0.54 4.14
C LEU A 102 2.76 -0.56 4.89
N LYS A 103 2.28 -1.81 4.84
CA LYS A 103 2.90 -2.95 5.55
C LYS A 103 4.16 -3.47 4.86
N GLY A 104 4.50 -2.97 3.67
CA GLY A 104 5.73 -3.31 2.95
C GLY A 104 5.55 -3.40 1.43
N LYS A 105 6.67 -3.50 0.72
CA LYS A 105 6.71 -3.72 -0.74
C LYS A 105 6.19 -5.11 -1.12
N GLY A 106 5.75 -5.27 -2.36
CA GLY A 106 5.30 -6.56 -2.90
C GLY A 106 3.84 -6.89 -2.61
N ARG A 107 3.05 -5.91 -2.15
CA ARG A 107 1.69 -6.12 -1.67
C ARG A 107 0.60 -5.60 -2.60
N LEU A 108 0.92 -4.62 -3.45
CA LEU A 108 -0.05 -3.94 -4.31
C LEU A 108 -0.77 -4.94 -5.22
N LYS A 109 -0.02 -5.80 -5.90
CA LYS A 109 -0.61 -6.77 -6.84
C LYS A 109 -1.50 -7.78 -6.12
N ALA A 110 -1.01 -8.34 -5.02
CA ALA A 110 -1.72 -9.34 -4.24
C ALA A 110 -3.02 -8.80 -3.62
N ILE A 111 -3.00 -7.58 -3.06
CA ILE A 111 -4.23 -6.99 -2.51
C ILE A 111 -5.19 -6.55 -3.61
N SER A 112 -4.69 -5.99 -4.70
CA SER A 112 -5.53 -5.61 -5.84
C SER A 112 -6.25 -6.82 -6.42
N GLN A 113 -5.56 -7.95 -6.58
CA GLN A 113 -6.18 -9.19 -7.02
C GLN A 113 -7.38 -9.58 -6.13
N LYS A 114 -7.20 -9.58 -4.82
CA LYS A 114 -8.29 -9.87 -3.86
C LYS A 114 -9.46 -8.89 -3.99
N CYS A 115 -9.18 -7.60 -4.20
CA CYS A 115 -10.22 -6.58 -4.37
C CYS A 115 -11.05 -6.78 -5.65
N PHE A 116 -10.45 -7.33 -6.71
CA PHE A 116 -11.13 -7.61 -7.97
C PHE A 116 -11.86 -8.96 -7.96
N GLU A 117 -11.28 -9.98 -7.33
CA GLU A 117 -11.90 -11.32 -7.20
C GLU A 117 -13.23 -11.30 -6.45
N ASN A 118 -13.43 -10.35 -5.54
CA ASN A 118 -14.71 -10.15 -4.86
C ASN A 118 -15.84 -9.71 -5.80
N GLN A 119 -15.55 -9.26 -7.02
CA GLN A 119 -16.54 -8.89 -8.03
C GLN A 119 -16.57 -9.88 -9.20
N ASP A 120 -15.42 -10.12 -9.83
CA ASP A 120 -15.27 -11.04 -10.96
C ASP A 120 -13.82 -11.53 -11.07
N SER A 121 -13.65 -12.85 -11.07
CA SER A 121 -12.38 -13.54 -11.30
C SER A 121 -11.69 -13.10 -12.61
N SER A 122 -12.47 -12.75 -13.63
CA SER A 122 -11.94 -12.30 -14.93
C SER A 122 -11.53 -10.81 -14.94
N ALA A 123 -12.11 -9.99 -14.06
CA ALA A 123 -11.91 -8.54 -14.05
C ALA A 123 -10.46 -8.17 -13.75
N TYR A 124 -9.81 -8.87 -12.82
CA TYR A 124 -8.39 -8.62 -12.49
C TYR A 124 -7.49 -8.80 -13.72
N LYS A 125 -7.70 -9.88 -14.49
CA LYS A 125 -6.91 -10.16 -15.69
C LYS A 125 -7.12 -9.09 -16.76
N LYS A 126 -8.36 -8.65 -16.97
CA LYS A 126 -8.69 -7.56 -17.91
C LYS A 126 -8.05 -6.24 -17.52
N PHE A 127 -8.10 -5.90 -16.22
CA PHE A 127 -7.43 -4.72 -15.68
C PHE A 127 -5.92 -4.76 -15.88
N VAL A 128 -5.27 -5.88 -15.53
CA VAL A 128 -3.83 -6.05 -15.72
C VAL A 128 -3.44 -5.99 -17.20
N ALA A 129 -4.23 -6.62 -18.08
CA ALA A 129 -4.01 -6.54 -19.52
C ALA A 129 -4.04 -5.08 -19.98
N MET A 130 -5.07 -4.32 -19.61
CA MET A 130 -5.18 -2.89 -19.90
C MET A 130 -3.94 -2.13 -19.43
N LEU A 131 -3.45 -2.35 -18.20
CA LEU A 131 -2.26 -1.66 -17.70
C LEU A 131 -0.98 -1.97 -18.49
N VAL A 132 -0.86 -3.22 -18.96
CA VAL A 132 0.32 -3.69 -19.70
C VAL A 132 0.29 -3.22 -21.16
N THR A 133 -0.89 -3.10 -21.76
CA THR A 133 -1.09 -2.68 -23.15
C THR A 133 -1.26 -1.18 -23.33
N SER A 134 -1.55 -0.43 -22.27
CA SER A 134 -1.71 1.03 -22.32
C SER A 134 -0.36 1.73 -22.54
N ASN A 135 0.18 2.44 -21.55
CA ASN A 135 1.42 3.19 -21.70
C ASN A 135 2.54 2.65 -20.80
N LYS A 136 3.79 2.97 -21.15
CA LYS A 136 4.99 2.53 -20.42
C LYS A 136 4.99 2.98 -18.96
N GLN A 137 4.34 4.12 -18.66
CA GLN A 137 4.29 4.69 -17.32
C GLN A 137 3.39 3.90 -16.39
N LEU A 138 2.15 3.59 -16.79
CA LEU A 138 1.19 2.76 -16.06
C LEU A 138 1.79 1.38 -15.76
N LYS A 139 2.41 0.75 -16.76
CA LYS A 139 3.14 -0.50 -16.59
C LYS A 139 4.26 -0.36 -15.54
N ARG A 140 5.00 0.75 -15.54
CA ARG A 140 6.07 1.01 -14.56
C ARG A 140 5.53 1.18 -13.15
N TYR A 141 4.47 1.97 -12.98
CA TYR A 141 3.81 2.19 -11.68
C TYR A 141 3.29 0.88 -11.10
N TRP A 142 2.60 0.09 -11.92
CA TRP A 142 2.12 -1.24 -11.54
C TRP A 142 3.25 -2.21 -11.20
N SER A 143 4.32 -2.21 -11.99
CA SER A 143 5.46 -3.11 -11.78
C SER A 143 6.24 -2.82 -10.51
N SER A 144 6.21 -1.57 -10.01
CA SER A 144 6.91 -1.18 -8.79
C SER A 144 6.38 -1.86 -7.52
N ASP A 145 5.13 -2.35 -7.56
CA ASP A 145 4.49 -3.13 -6.50
C ASP A 145 4.66 -2.51 -5.09
N SER A 146 4.45 -1.19 -5.02
CA SER A 146 4.72 -0.36 -3.86
C SER A 146 3.64 0.70 -3.66
N LEU A 147 3.59 1.31 -2.48
CA LEU A 147 2.66 2.41 -2.19
C LEU A 147 2.83 3.57 -3.18
N ASN A 148 4.06 4.00 -3.46
CA ASN A 148 4.30 5.07 -4.43
C ASN A 148 3.79 4.69 -5.82
N GLY A 149 4.02 3.44 -6.24
CA GLY A 149 3.45 2.91 -7.47
C GLY A 149 1.94 3.01 -7.53
N PHE A 150 1.27 2.62 -6.43
CA PHE A 150 -0.18 2.72 -6.32
C PHE A 150 -0.69 4.16 -6.44
N LEU A 151 -0.04 5.11 -5.75
CA LEU A 151 -0.43 6.52 -5.79
C LEU A 151 -0.33 7.11 -7.20
N PHE A 152 0.82 6.92 -7.86
CA PHE A 152 0.99 7.38 -9.24
C PHE A 152 0.08 6.67 -10.23
N LEU A 153 -0.19 5.39 -10.01
CA LEU A 153 -1.10 4.62 -10.84
C LEU A 153 -2.53 5.17 -10.77
N VAL A 154 -3.06 5.39 -9.57
CA VAL A 154 -4.41 5.93 -9.37
C VAL A 154 -4.54 7.31 -10.01
N GLU A 155 -3.54 8.18 -9.82
CA GLU A 155 -3.56 9.51 -10.41
C GLU A 155 -3.56 9.45 -11.94
N ALA A 156 -2.70 8.60 -12.53
CA ALA A 156 -2.62 8.43 -13.98
C ALA A 156 -3.91 7.81 -14.57
N LEU A 157 -4.55 6.88 -13.85
CA LEU A 157 -5.83 6.29 -14.28
C LEU A 157 -7.01 7.26 -14.17
N LEU A 158 -6.94 8.26 -13.28
CA LEU A 158 -7.99 9.26 -13.10
C LEU A 158 -7.74 10.55 -13.89
N THR A 159 -6.61 10.63 -14.58
CA THR A 159 -6.29 11.76 -15.45
C THR A 159 -6.62 11.39 -16.89
N VAL A 160 -7.56 12.12 -17.48
CA VAL A 160 -7.75 12.09 -18.93
C VAL A 160 -6.73 13.05 -19.50
N ASP A 161 -5.52 12.57 -19.78
CA ASP A 161 -4.63 13.35 -20.63
C ASP A 161 -5.33 13.53 -21.98
N GLY A 162 -5.43 14.77 -22.45
CA GLY A 162 -5.99 15.11 -23.76
C GLY A 162 -5.32 14.36 -24.94
N ASP A 163 -4.16 13.76 -24.70
CA ASP A 163 -3.44 12.90 -25.65
C ASP A 163 -4.06 11.51 -25.82
N CYS A 164 -4.79 10.98 -24.83
CA CYS A 164 -5.55 9.72 -24.99
C CYS A 164 -6.76 9.90 -25.92
N ALA A 165 -7.31 11.11 -26.04
CA ALA A 165 -8.31 11.41 -27.05
C ALA A 165 -7.70 11.34 -28.47
N HIS A 166 -6.44 11.74 -28.64
CA HIS A 166 -5.75 11.64 -29.92
C HIS A 166 -5.31 10.21 -30.27
N ALA A 167 -4.82 9.43 -29.30
CA ALA A 167 -4.41 8.05 -29.54
C ALA A 167 -5.58 7.12 -29.91
N LEU A 168 -6.77 7.36 -29.33
CA LEU A 168 -7.97 6.57 -29.61
C LEU A 168 -8.67 6.99 -30.92
N VAL A 169 -8.56 8.26 -31.33
CA VAL A 169 -9.09 8.75 -32.61
C VAL A 169 -8.25 8.27 -33.81
N ILE A 170 -6.94 8.07 -33.64
CA ILE A 170 -6.07 7.58 -34.72
C ILE A 170 -6.43 6.13 -35.09
N ASP A 171 -6.77 5.29 -34.12
CA ASP A 171 -7.12 3.88 -34.36
C ASP A 171 -8.50 3.71 -35.04
N GLN A 172 -9.42 4.66 -34.83
CA GLN A 172 -10.72 4.71 -35.55
C GLN A 172 -10.61 5.25 -36.98
N LYS A 173 -9.63 6.13 -37.27
CA LYS A 173 -9.46 6.68 -38.63
C LYS A 173 -8.80 5.68 -39.59
N SER A 174 -8.02 4.72 -39.10
CA SER A 174 -7.41 3.67 -39.94
C SER A 174 -8.36 2.53 -40.29
N SER A 175 -9.47 2.35 -39.57
CA SER A 175 -10.46 1.28 -39.86
C SER A 175 -11.61 1.71 -40.77
N CYS A 176 -11.73 3.00 -41.10
CA CYS A 176 -12.75 3.54 -42.03
C CYS A 176 -12.18 3.91 -43.42
N LEU A 177 -10.93 3.55 -43.71
CA LEU A 177 -10.27 3.71 -45.02
C LEU A 177 -9.63 2.38 -45.44
N SER A 178 -10.45 1.36 -45.68
CA SER A 178 -10.14 0.19 -46.51
C SER A 178 -11.44 -0.41 -47.04
#